data_AF-A0A5J4G0Z5-F1
#
_entry.id   AF-A0A5J4G0Z5-F1
#
_cell.length_a   1.000
_cell.length_b   1.000
_cell.length_c   1.000
_cell.angle_alpha   90.00
_cell.angle_beta   90.00
_cell.angle_gamma   90.00
#
_symmetry.space_group_name_H-M   'P 1'
#
loop_
_entity.id
_entity.type
_entity.pdbx_description
1 polymer ?
#
loop_
_entity_poly.entity_id
_entity_poly.type
_entity_poly.pdbx_seq_one_letter_code
_entity_poly.pdbx_strand_id
1 'polypeptide(L)'
;MKKTFTKVAFALMGLILFSACGDDDSATEEFSIANGNITPKFIKTMTSTDSSSGSNAALTTFNYDSSNRLISILSNEETTSFVFENGTLVNIIGDAANTLGDDDNLSIAQFYEAPYDAFELGEAREYDANLNPRIIDVYQDEFNQNSGSVERVTYTSTVEYEAQHNLFFYTMQAAGIIDVLDGVRLNLSMMPVPSEIAIARALLPVNNFKTITTRNAANEIVFTINATYVYDSDNYPTSATVTTVDIVNNETDTFNTTFTYKN
;
A
#
# COMPACT_ATOMS: atom_id res chain seq x y z
N MET A 1 -52.63 35.02 -12.09
CA MET A 1 -51.39 35.46 -11.39
C MET A 1 -50.43 34.26 -11.40
N LYS A 2 -49.38 34.26 -12.24
CA LYS A 2 -47.94 34.46 -11.86
C LYS A 2 -47.50 33.40 -10.81
N LYS A 3 -46.53 32.47 -10.97
CA LYS A 3 -45.34 32.22 -11.84
C LYS A 3 -45.01 30.70 -11.78
N THR A 4 -44.76 29.97 -12.87
CA THR A 4 -43.44 29.45 -13.34
C THR A 4 -42.41 29.04 -12.27
N PHE A 5 -41.97 27.76 -12.26
CA PHE A 5 -40.59 27.33 -12.58
C PHE A 5 -40.41 25.79 -12.61
N THR A 6 -39.87 25.33 -13.74
CA THR A 6 -39.23 24.07 -14.14
C THR A 6 -38.44 23.30 -13.08
N LYS A 7 -38.65 21.96 -12.99
CA LYS A 7 -37.65 20.86 -12.85
C LYS A 7 -38.35 19.55 -13.29
N VAL A 8 -38.34 19.11 -14.56
CA VAL A 8 -37.27 18.41 -15.30
C VAL A 8 -36.27 17.68 -14.40
N ALA A 9 -36.13 16.38 -14.63
CA ALA A 9 -35.14 15.44 -14.09
C ALA A 9 -35.32 15.01 -12.62
N PHE A 10 -36.28 14.14 -12.36
CA PHE A 10 -36.22 13.16 -11.25
C PHE A 10 -36.58 11.75 -11.73
N ALA A 11 -36.26 11.48 -13.00
CA ALA A 11 -36.32 10.19 -13.65
C ALA A 11 -34.91 9.87 -14.18
N LEU A 12 -33.96 9.69 -13.26
CA LEU A 12 -32.68 8.98 -13.48
C LEU A 12 -31.84 8.88 -12.18
N MET A 13 -32.48 8.69 -11.01
CA MET A 13 -31.78 8.51 -9.73
C MET A 13 -32.30 7.23 -9.05
N GLY A 14 -32.20 6.13 -9.79
CA GLY A 14 -32.68 4.81 -9.39
C GLY A 14 -31.94 3.75 -10.19
N LEU A 15 -30.60 3.78 -10.12
CA LEU A 15 -29.68 2.76 -10.65
C LEU A 15 -28.21 3.09 -10.29
N ILE A 16 -27.90 3.30 -9.00
CA ILE A 16 -26.52 3.17 -8.48
C ILE A 16 -26.59 2.61 -7.06
N LEU A 17 -27.22 1.44 -6.92
CA LEU A 17 -27.11 0.63 -5.71
C LEU A 17 -26.77 -0.79 -6.18
N PHE A 18 -25.57 -1.24 -5.79
CA PHE A 18 -25.03 -2.60 -5.87
C PHE A 18 -24.37 -3.06 -7.19
N SER A 19 -23.22 -2.48 -7.53
CA SER A 19 -22.21 -3.14 -8.38
C SER A 19 -20.76 -2.77 -8.02
N ALA A 20 -20.46 -2.48 -6.75
CA ALA A 20 -19.08 -2.26 -6.26
C ALA A 20 -18.57 -3.48 -5.48
N CYS A 21 -18.93 -4.67 -5.96
CA CYS A 21 -18.30 -5.92 -5.58
C CYS A 21 -18.26 -6.73 -6.89
N GLY A 22 -17.39 -6.31 -7.80
CA GLY A 22 -16.95 -7.18 -8.86
C GLY A 22 -15.93 -8.12 -8.22
N ASP A 23 -16.30 -9.39 -8.04
CA ASP A 23 -15.38 -10.47 -7.62
C ASP A 23 -14.23 -10.72 -8.65
N ASP A 24 -14.05 -9.81 -9.62
CA ASP A 24 -13.16 -9.89 -10.79
C ASP A 24 -12.40 -8.56 -11.07
N ASP A 25 -12.55 -7.50 -10.26
CA ASP A 25 -11.93 -6.21 -10.54
C ASP A 25 -10.40 -6.25 -10.28
N SER A 26 -9.61 -5.72 -11.21
CA SER A 26 -8.14 -5.67 -11.07
C SER A 26 -7.70 -4.52 -10.16
N ALA A 27 -6.48 -4.55 -9.61
CA ALA A 27 -5.95 -3.43 -8.82
C ALA A 27 -5.90 -2.14 -9.65
N THR A 28 -5.61 -2.26 -10.95
CA THR A 28 -5.69 -1.15 -11.90
C THR A 28 -7.12 -0.58 -12.03
N GLU A 29 -8.12 -1.45 -12.11
CA GLU A 29 -9.52 -1.02 -12.22
C GLU A 29 -10.02 -0.36 -10.93
N GLU A 30 -9.77 -0.97 -9.77
CA GLU A 30 -10.14 -0.40 -8.47
C GLU A 30 -9.52 0.99 -8.25
N PHE A 31 -8.22 1.13 -8.54
CA PHE A 31 -7.54 2.42 -8.44
C PHE A 31 -8.18 3.47 -9.36
N SER A 32 -8.51 3.08 -10.59
CA SER A 32 -9.12 3.96 -11.59
C SER A 32 -10.56 4.35 -11.23
N ILE A 33 -11.33 3.45 -10.64
CA ILE A 33 -12.69 3.72 -10.15
C ILE A 33 -12.65 4.72 -8.99
N ALA A 34 -11.75 4.51 -8.02
CA ALA A 34 -11.65 5.34 -6.83
C ALA A 34 -11.10 6.75 -7.13
N ASN A 35 -10.13 6.86 -8.04
CA ASN A 35 -9.38 8.10 -8.26
C ASN A 35 -9.65 8.77 -9.61
N GLY A 36 -10.40 8.12 -10.50
CA GLY A 36 -10.66 8.61 -11.85
C GLY A 36 -9.40 8.60 -12.72
N ASN A 37 -9.39 9.46 -13.74
CA ASN A 37 -8.28 9.54 -14.68
C ASN A 37 -7.17 10.47 -14.16
N ILE A 38 -6.14 9.88 -13.54
CA ILE A 38 -4.95 10.58 -13.03
C ILE A 38 -3.84 10.56 -14.09
N THR A 39 -3.16 11.68 -14.30
CA THR A 39 -1.98 11.74 -15.16
C THR A 39 -0.81 11.03 -14.46
N PRO A 40 -0.25 9.94 -15.03
CA PRO A 40 0.80 9.18 -14.35
C PRO A 40 2.04 10.02 -14.04
N LYS A 41 2.49 9.99 -12.79
CA LYS A 41 3.82 10.44 -12.37
C LYS A 41 4.59 9.31 -11.70
N PHE A 42 5.86 9.21 -12.05
CA PHE A 42 6.78 8.22 -11.50
C PHE A 42 7.71 8.89 -10.50
N ILE A 43 7.82 8.35 -9.29
CA ILE A 43 8.74 8.89 -8.27
C ILE A 43 10.16 8.75 -8.82
N LYS A 44 10.94 9.82 -8.78
CA LYS A 44 12.34 9.86 -9.19
C LYS A 44 13.27 9.81 -7.98
N THR A 45 13.00 10.63 -6.98
CA THR A 45 13.73 10.59 -5.71
C THR A 45 12.79 10.74 -4.54
N MET A 46 13.16 10.12 -3.44
CA MET A 46 12.57 10.34 -2.11
C MET A 46 13.72 10.70 -1.16
N THR A 47 13.60 11.83 -0.48
CA THR A 47 14.58 12.25 0.52
C THR A 47 13.90 12.37 1.87
N SER A 48 14.30 11.55 2.83
CA SER A 48 13.68 11.45 4.16
C SER A 48 14.67 11.89 5.24
N THR A 49 14.23 12.76 6.14
CA THR A 49 14.97 13.18 7.32
C THR A 49 14.20 12.85 8.57
N ASP A 50 14.86 12.20 9.53
CA ASP A 50 14.33 12.09 10.87
C ASP A 50 14.62 13.38 11.65
N SER A 51 13.55 14.09 11.99
CA SER A 51 13.62 15.34 12.73
C SER A 51 13.88 15.18 14.23
N SER A 52 13.76 13.95 14.76
CA SER A 52 14.01 13.61 16.16
C SER A 52 15.49 13.31 16.43
N SER A 53 16.20 12.65 15.51
CA SER A 53 17.58 12.19 15.71
C SER A 53 18.68 13.14 15.17
N GLY A 54 18.32 14.14 14.35
CA GLY A 54 19.31 15.01 13.69
C GLY A 54 20.21 14.26 12.69
N SER A 55 19.76 13.09 12.22
CA SER A 55 20.46 12.24 11.27
C SER A 55 20.53 12.86 9.87
N ASN A 56 21.49 12.40 9.07
CA ASN A 56 21.61 12.80 7.68
C ASN A 56 20.38 12.33 6.89
N ALA A 57 19.98 13.11 5.89
CA ALA A 57 18.89 12.74 5.01
C ALA A 57 19.21 11.42 4.27
N ALA A 58 18.30 10.45 4.37
CA ALA A 58 18.33 9.24 3.55
C ALA A 58 17.80 9.59 2.16
N LEU A 59 18.58 9.28 1.12
CA LEU A 59 18.20 9.47 -0.27
C LEU A 59 17.89 8.13 -0.92
N THR A 60 16.68 8.01 -1.46
CA THR A 60 16.25 6.90 -2.30
C THR A 60 16.07 7.40 -3.73
N THR A 61 16.68 6.73 -4.70
CA THR A 61 16.62 7.07 -6.13
C THR A 61 15.99 5.93 -6.92
N PHE A 62 15.01 6.27 -7.75
CA PHE A 62 14.27 5.35 -8.60
C PHE A 62 14.75 5.49 -10.04
N ASN A 63 15.29 4.41 -10.59
CA ASN A 63 15.90 4.39 -11.92
C ASN A 63 15.00 3.68 -12.92
N TYR A 64 14.78 4.33 -14.05
CA TYR A 64 13.89 3.85 -15.10
C TYR A 64 14.64 3.64 -16.41
N ASP A 65 14.20 2.68 -17.20
CA ASP A 65 14.69 2.49 -18.57
C ASP A 65 14.05 3.49 -19.55
N SER A 66 14.39 3.35 -20.84
CA SER A 66 13.85 4.16 -21.94
C SER A 66 12.36 3.93 -22.22
N SER A 67 11.78 2.85 -21.70
CA SER A 67 10.35 2.50 -21.81
C SER A 67 9.57 2.88 -20.56
N ASN A 68 10.15 3.68 -19.65
CA ASN A 68 9.58 4.05 -18.35
C ASN A 68 9.35 2.89 -17.38
N ARG A 69 10.00 1.74 -17.57
CA ARG A 69 9.96 0.66 -16.58
C ARG A 69 10.95 0.95 -15.46
N LEU A 70 10.53 0.77 -14.21
CA LEU A 70 11.42 0.88 -13.05
C LEU A 70 12.35 -0.34 -13.05
N ILE A 71 13.65 -0.12 -13.17
CA ILE A 71 14.66 -1.18 -13.26
C ILE A 71 15.47 -1.33 -11.97
N SER A 72 15.57 -0.26 -11.17
CA SER A 72 16.19 -0.36 -9.84
C SER A 72 15.78 0.78 -8.90
N ILE A 73 15.87 0.50 -7.60
CA ILE A 73 15.80 1.46 -6.50
C ILE A 73 17.12 1.42 -5.78
N LEU A 74 17.77 2.56 -5.62
CA LEU A 74 18.98 2.74 -4.82
C LEU A 74 18.60 3.50 -3.55
N SER A 75 18.83 2.92 -2.38
CA SER A 75 18.62 3.57 -1.08
C SER A 75 19.92 3.50 -0.30
N ASN A 76 20.56 4.65 -0.07
CA ASN A 76 21.91 4.71 0.52
C ASN A 76 22.93 3.83 -0.25
N GLU A 77 23.38 2.71 0.34
CA GLU A 77 24.33 1.75 -0.27
C GLU A 77 23.64 0.48 -0.81
N GLU A 78 22.32 0.35 -0.61
CA GLU A 78 21.53 -0.83 -0.98
C GLU A 78 20.81 -0.62 -2.30
N THR A 79 20.81 -1.66 -3.15
CA THR A 79 20.14 -1.64 -4.44
C THR A 79 19.14 -2.78 -4.53
N THR A 80 17.90 -2.45 -4.89
CA THR A 80 16.89 -3.39 -5.35
C THR A 80 16.77 -3.30 -6.87
N SER A 81 16.80 -4.41 -7.59
CA SER A 81 16.72 -4.49 -9.04
C SER A 81 15.48 -5.27 -9.48
N PHE A 82 14.80 -4.78 -10.51
CA PHE A 82 13.60 -5.40 -11.10
C PHE A 82 13.98 -6.02 -12.44
N VAL A 83 13.81 -7.34 -12.55
CA VAL A 83 14.20 -8.11 -13.74
C VAL A 83 12.97 -8.47 -14.55
N PHE A 84 13.00 -8.14 -15.83
CA PHE A 84 11.90 -8.37 -16.75
C PHE A 84 12.30 -9.33 -17.87
N GLU A 85 11.41 -10.25 -18.22
CA GLU A 85 11.49 -11.07 -19.43
C GLU A 85 10.28 -10.79 -20.31
N ASN A 86 10.52 -10.48 -21.60
CA ASN A 86 9.48 -10.13 -22.57
C ASN A 86 8.49 -9.03 -22.10
N GLY A 87 8.94 -8.15 -21.20
CA GLY A 87 8.12 -7.06 -20.65
C GLY A 87 7.42 -7.39 -19.34
N THR A 88 7.45 -8.64 -18.87
CA THR A 88 6.83 -9.08 -17.61
C THR A 88 7.87 -9.16 -16.50
N LEU A 89 7.53 -8.69 -15.30
CA LEU A 89 8.38 -8.85 -14.12
C LEU A 89 8.51 -10.33 -13.77
N VAL A 90 9.73 -10.83 -13.68
CA VAL A 90 10.00 -12.25 -13.32
C VAL A 90 10.77 -12.41 -12.02
N ASN A 91 11.48 -11.36 -11.58
CA ASN A 91 12.36 -11.45 -10.43
C ASN A 91 12.64 -10.07 -9.80
N ILE A 92 12.80 -10.05 -8.48
CA ILE A 92 13.27 -8.88 -7.72
C ILE A 92 14.54 -9.31 -6.96
N ILE A 93 15.64 -8.58 -7.14
CA ILE A 93 16.96 -8.91 -6.56
C ILE A 93 17.41 -7.79 -5.63
N GLY A 94 18.00 -8.13 -4.48
CA GLY A 94 18.58 -7.19 -3.53
C GLY A 94 17.76 -7.06 -2.24
N ASP A 95 17.96 -5.99 -1.48
CA ASP A 95 17.51 -5.91 -0.09
C ASP A 95 15.98 -6.03 0.10
N ALA A 96 15.18 -5.54 -0.84
CA ALA A 96 13.72 -5.75 -0.80
C ALA A 96 13.30 -7.23 -0.96
N ALA A 97 14.18 -8.12 -1.44
CA ALA A 97 13.93 -9.56 -1.48
C ALA A 97 14.19 -10.24 -0.12
N ASN A 98 15.10 -9.67 0.70
CA ASN A 98 15.47 -10.20 2.03
C ASN A 98 14.35 -10.10 3.08
N THR A 99 13.31 -9.30 2.82
CA THR A 99 12.18 -9.17 3.74
C THR A 99 11.17 -10.32 3.65
N LEU A 100 11.31 -11.22 2.66
CA LEU A 100 10.43 -12.39 2.45
C LEU A 100 11.16 -13.75 2.53
N GLY A 101 12.48 -13.77 2.82
CA GLY A 101 13.26 -15.00 2.99
C GLY A 101 14.77 -14.77 3.13
N ASP A 102 15.53 -15.85 3.38
CA ASP A 102 17.00 -15.87 3.54
C ASP A 102 17.78 -15.76 2.19
N ASP A 103 17.10 -15.47 1.07
CA ASP A 103 17.72 -15.33 -0.25
C ASP A 103 17.55 -13.88 -0.74
N ASP A 104 18.63 -13.28 -1.28
CA ASP A 104 18.67 -11.92 -1.86
C ASP A 104 17.84 -11.82 -3.17
N ASN A 105 16.91 -12.76 -3.39
CA ASN A 105 16.27 -13.02 -4.65
C ASN A 105 14.83 -13.52 -4.47
N LEU A 106 13.88 -12.73 -4.99
CA LEU A 106 12.44 -13.02 -4.95
C LEU A 106 11.92 -13.32 -6.37
N SER A 107 11.80 -14.61 -6.68
CA SER A 107 11.25 -15.02 -7.97
C SER A 107 9.72 -14.93 -7.98
N ILE A 108 9.16 -14.27 -9.00
CA ILE A 108 7.71 -14.16 -9.14
C ILE A 108 7.05 -15.54 -9.33
N ALA A 109 7.76 -16.47 -9.97
CA ALA A 109 7.27 -17.84 -10.17
C ALA A 109 7.14 -18.62 -8.85
N GLN A 110 8.04 -18.36 -7.87
CA GLN A 110 8.05 -19.08 -6.59
C GLN A 110 6.77 -18.87 -5.79
N PHE A 111 6.16 -17.68 -5.88
CA PHE A 111 4.87 -17.46 -5.25
C PHE A 111 3.85 -18.51 -5.72
N TYR A 112 3.79 -18.83 -7.01
CA TYR A 112 2.82 -19.77 -7.58
C TYR A 112 3.07 -21.25 -7.24
N GLU A 113 4.21 -21.59 -6.65
CA GLU A 113 4.66 -22.99 -6.50
C GLU A 113 4.58 -23.54 -5.08
N ALA A 114 4.41 -22.71 -4.05
CA ALA A 114 4.49 -23.14 -2.66
C ALA A 114 3.22 -22.84 -1.84
N PRO A 115 2.79 -23.78 -0.97
CA PRO A 115 1.86 -23.46 0.09
C PRO A 115 2.62 -22.68 1.16
N TYR A 116 2.62 -21.36 1.04
CA TYR A 116 3.00 -20.48 2.13
C TYR A 116 1.77 -20.19 3.01
N ASP A 117 1.97 -19.67 4.22
CA ASP A 117 0.90 -19.27 5.14
C ASP A 117 0.89 -17.74 5.25
N ALA A 118 0.34 -17.04 4.25
CA ALA A 118 0.39 -15.58 4.26
C ALA A 118 -0.38 -14.95 5.44
N PHE A 119 -1.34 -15.68 5.99
CA PHE A 119 -2.11 -15.25 7.14
C PHE A 119 -1.28 -15.32 8.43
N GLU A 120 -0.02 -15.74 8.38
CA GLU A 120 0.88 -15.71 9.53
C GLU A 120 1.13 -14.28 10.04
N LEU A 121 1.16 -13.28 9.15
CA LEU A 121 1.51 -11.90 9.51
C LEU A 121 0.28 -11.02 9.78
N GLY A 122 -0.85 -11.30 9.13
CA GLY A 122 -2.06 -10.50 9.29
C GLY A 122 -3.05 -10.62 8.13
N GLU A 123 -4.18 -9.92 8.23
CA GLU A 123 -5.23 -9.89 7.20
C GLU A 123 -6.04 -8.59 7.21
N ALA A 124 -6.55 -8.18 6.05
CA ALA A 124 -7.53 -7.11 5.94
C ALA A 124 -8.93 -7.65 6.28
N ARG A 125 -9.57 -7.06 7.30
CA ARG A 125 -10.90 -7.45 7.78
C ARG A 125 -12.03 -6.62 7.20
N GLU A 126 -11.79 -5.33 6.98
CA GLU A 126 -12.79 -4.40 6.44
C GLU A 126 -12.15 -3.45 5.44
N TYR A 127 -12.93 -3.04 4.46
CA TYR A 127 -12.57 -2.04 3.45
C TYR A 127 -13.47 -0.81 3.57
N ASP A 128 -12.95 0.36 3.17
CA ASP A 128 -13.75 1.56 3.02
C ASP A 128 -14.52 1.59 1.68
N ALA A 129 -15.24 2.68 1.41
CA ALA A 129 -16.05 2.81 0.19
C ALA A 129 -15.23 2.92 -1.11
N ASN A 130 -13.93 3.25 -1.00
CA ASN A 130 -12.99 3.30 -2.11
C ASN A 130 -12.17 2.00 -2.24
N LEU A 131 -12.50 0.97 -1.44
CA LEU A 131 -11.77 -0.31 -1.38
C LEU A 131 -10.36 -0.20 -0.77
N ASN A 132 -10.10 0.82 0.05
CA ASN A 132 -8.89 0.81 0.87
C ASN A 132 -9.07 -0.11 2.08
N PRO A 133 -8.04 -0.88 2.50
CA PRO A 133 -8.11 -1.70 3.71
C PRO A 133 -8.22 -0.82 4.96
N ARG A 134 -9.35 -0.88 5.65
CA ARG A 134 -9.68 0.00 6.77
C ARG A 134 -9.39 -0.63 8.12
N ILE A 135 -9.67 -1.92 8.29
CA ILE A 135 -9.38 -2.66 9.52
C ILE A 135 -8.45 -3.81 9.15
N ILE A 136 -7.28 -3.87 9.78
CA ILE A 136 -6.24 -4.87 9.52
C ILE A 136 -5.88 -5.54 10.83
N ASP A 137 -5.90 -6.86 10.86
CA ASP A 137 -5.28 -7.63 11.93
C ASP A 137 -3.83 -7.92 11.61
N VAL A 138 -2.98 -7.79 12.62
CA VAL A 138 -1.57 -8.13 12.58
C VAL A 138 -1.32 -9.14 13.68
N TYR A 139 -0.74 -10.28 13.32
CA TYR A 139 -0.43 -11.33 14.28
C TYR A 139 1.04 -11.25 14.66
N GLN A 140 1.32 -11.34 15.95
CA GLN A 140 2.68 -11.34 16.47
C GLN A 140 2.83 -12.44 17.51
N ASP A 141 4.01 -13.05 17.52
CA ASP A 141 4.37 -14.04 18.53
C ASP A 141 5.10 -13.33 19.67
N GLU A 142 4.47 -13.28 20.84
CA GLU A 142 4.99 -12.57 22.01
C GLU A 142 5.29 -13.53 23.16
N PHE A 143 6.39 -13.27 23.87
CA PHE A 143 6.73 -14.05 25.06
C PHE A 143 5.89 -13.59 26.26
N ASN A 144 4.95 -14.42 26.70
CA ASN A 144 4.17 -14.17 27.90
C ASN A 144 4.99 -14.60 29.13
N GLN A 145 5.47 -13.60 29.89
CA GLN A 145 6.31 -13.84 31.08
C GLN A 145 5.57 -14.59 32.21
N ASN A 146 4.24 -14.55 32.24
CA ASN A 146 3.45 -15.24 33.27
C ASN A 146 3.30 -16.75 32.97
N SER A 147 3.10 -17.11 31.70
CA SER A 147 2.98 -18.51 31.26
C SER A 147 4.34 -19.13 30.91
N GLY A 148 5.36 -18.32 30.65
CA GLY A 148 6.69 -18.76 30.24
C GLY A 148 6.73 -19.32 28.82
N SER A 149 5.74 -18.99 27.99
CA SER A 149 5.57 -19.49 26.63
C SER A 149 5.35 -18.34 25.64
N VAL A 150 5.69 -18.60 24.38
CA VAL A 150 5.33 -17.72 23.27
C VAL A 150 3.85 -17.92 22.96
N GLU A 151 3.10 -16.83 22.91
CA GLU A 151 1.68 -16.79 22.60
C GLU A 151 1.47 -15.88 21.38
N ARG A 152 0.63 -16.34 20.43
CA ARG A 152 0.24 -15.51 19.30
C ARG A 152 -0.81 -14.51 19.76
N VAL A 153 -0.48 -13.22 19.63
CA VAL A 153 -1.36 -12.11 19.94
C VAL A 153 -1.81 -11.43 18.66
N THR A 154 -3.01 -10.82 18.71
CA THR A 154 -3.56 -10.04 17.60
C THR A 154 -3.57 -8.57 17.97
N TYR A 155 -2.97 -7.76 17.11
CA TYR A 155 -3.12 -6.32 17.08
C TYR A 155 -4.09 -5.94 15.98
N THR A 156 -4.93 -4.95 16.24
CA THR A 156 -5.89 -4.45 15.24
C THR A 156 -5.56 -3.01 14.90
N SER A 157 -5.22 -2.78 13.64
CA SER A 157 -4.95 -1.47 13.07
C SER A 157 -6.19 -0.94 12.34
N THR A 158 -6.60 0.27 12.69
CA THR A 158 -7.58 1.05 11.91
C THR A 158 -6.83 2.07 11.06
N VAL A 159 -7.10 2.07 9.76
CA VAL A 159 -6.51 3.01 8.80
C VAL A 159 -7.57 3.98 8.31
N GLU A 160 -7.23 5.26 8.33
CA GLU A 160 -7.98 6.33 7.68
C GLU A 160 -7.19 6.84 6.48
N TYR A 161 -7.89 7.20 5.40
CA TYR A 161 -7.30 7.63 4.14
C TYR A 161 -7.66 9.08 3.79
N GLU A 162 -6.79 9.74 3.03
CA GLU A 162 -7.11 10.98 2.34
C GLU A 162 -7.87 10.68 1.03
N ALA A 163 -8.44 11.72 0.41
CA ALA A 163 -9.13 11.57 -0.87
C ALA A 163 -8.15 11.43 -2.06
N GLN A 164 -6.88 11.79 -1.86
CA GLN A 164 -5.85 11.75 -2.89
C GLN A 164 -5.35 10.32 -3.11
N HIS A 165 -4.99 10.02 -4.35
CA HIS A 165 -4.58 8.70 -4.80
C HIS A 165 -3.24 8.28 -4.16
N ASN A 166 -3.03 6.96 -4.04
CA ASN A 166 -1.79 6.39 -3.53
C ASN A 166 -0.59 6.83 -4.39
N LEU A 167 0.37 7.54 -3.76
CA LEU A 167 1.52 8.13 -4.44
C LEU A 167 2.44 7.12 -5.13
N PHE A 168 2.44 5.86 -4.68
CA PHE A 168 3.32 4.82 -5.19
C PHE A 168 2.71 4.04 -6.35
N PHE A 169 1.40 4.19 -6.62
CA PHE A 169 0.67 3.31 -7.54
C PHE A 169 1.34 3.20 -8.93
N TYR A 170 1.56 4.31 -9.62
CA TYR A 170 2.19 4.30 -10.94
C TYR A 170 3.67 3.92 -10.91
N THR A 171 4.36 4.14 -9.80
CA THR A 171 5.75 3.68 -9.62
C THR A 171 5.79 2.16 -9.47
N MET A 172 4.86 1.56 -8.72
CA MET A 172 4.67 0.11 -8.63
C MET A 172 4.21 -0.50 -9.97
N GLN A 173 3.37 0.21 -10.72
CA GLN A 173 2.96 -0.21 -12.06
C GLN A 173 4.16 -0.24 -13.02
N ALA A 174 5.00 0.81 -13.02
CA ALA A 174 6.23 0.85 -13.79
C ALA A 174 7.23 -0.27 -13.39
N ALA A 175 7.16 -0.76 -12.16
CA ALA A 175 7.95 -1.89 -11.66
C ALA A 175 7.36 -3.26 -12.06
N GLY A 176 6.18 -3.31 -12.68
CA GLY A 176 5.47 -4.55 -13.01
C GLY A 176 4.79 -5.22 -11.80
N ILE A 177 4.80 -4.59 -10.62
CA ILE A 177 4.16 -5.13 -9.40
C ILE A 177 2.63 -5.14 -9.57
N ILE A 178 2.06 -4.06 -10.09
CA ILE A 178 0.60 -3.98 -10.30
C ILE A 178 0.13 -5.04 -11.30
N ASP A 179 0.91 -5.35 -12.33
CA ASP A 179 0.57 -6.41 -13.28
C ASP A 179 0.56 -7.80 -12.62
N VAL A 180 1.49 -8.06 -11.69
CA VAL A 180 1.49 -9.29 -10.89
C VAL A 180 0.24 -9.36 -10.00
N LEU A 181 -0.12 -8.25 -9.36
CA LEU A 181 -1.31 -8.16 -8.49
C LEU A 181 -2.62 -8.24 -9.29
N ASP A 182 -2.68 -7.70 -10.51
CA ASP A 182 -3.81 -7.83 -11.44
C ASP A 182 -3.99 -9.28 -11.93
N GLY A 183 -2.88 -10.05 -11.99
CA GLY A 183 -2.90 -11.48 -12.25
C GLY A 183 -3.57 -12.30 -11.15
N VAL A 184 -3.68 -11.74 -9.93
CA VAL A 184 -4.46 -12.33 -8.84
C VAL A 184 -5.93 -12.01 -9.05
N ARG A 185 -6.63 -12.93 -9.70
CA ARG A 185 -8.08 -12.98 -9.58
C ARG A 185 -8.41 -13.49 -8.19
N LEU A 186 -9.17 -12.73 -7.40
CA LEU A 186 -9.79 -13.19 -6.15
C LEU A 186 -10.92 -14.21 -6.43
N ASN A 187 -10.70 -15.14 -7.34
CA ASN A 187 -11.63 -16.21 -7.65
C ASN A 187 -11.31 -17.40 -6.73
N LEU A 188 -11.96 -17.44 -5.56
CA LEU A 188 -11.87 -18.50 -4.55
C LEU A 188 -12.25 -19.90 -5.07
N SER A 189 -12.64 -20.06 -6.34
CA SER A 189 -13.26 -21.29 -6.83
C SER A 189 -12.44 -22.16 -7.79
N MET A 190 -11.34 -21.71 -8.44
CA MET A 190 -10.72 -22.57 -9.48
C MET A 190 -9.19 -22.55 -9.68
N MET A 191 -8.40 -21.73 -8.98
CA MET A 191 -6.93 -21.90 -8.92
C MET A 191 -6.40 -21.48 -7.55
N PRO A 192 -5.44 -22.22 -6.95
CA PRO A 192 -4.75 -21.75 -5.76
C PRO A 192 -3.95 -20.51 -6.12
N VAL A 193 -4.44 -19.35 -5.69
CA VAL A 193 -3.63 -18.13 -5.66
C VAL A 193 -2.65 -18.28 -4.49
N PRO A 194 -1.37 -17.93 -4.67
CA PRO A 194 -0.43 -17.83 -3.56
C PRO A 194 -0.97 -16.91 -2.49
N SER A 195 -0.97 -17.37 -1.25
CA SER A 195 -1.56 -16.62 -0.15
C SER A 195 -0.93 -15.23 -0.01
N GLU A 196 0.36 -15.09 -0.32
CA GLU A 196 1.14 -13.84 -0.11
C GLU A 196 0.74 -12.80 -1.13
N ILE A 197 0.60 -13.20 -2.40
CA ILE A 197 0.16 -12.26 -3.43
C ILE A 197 -1.32 -11.92 -3.21
N ALA A 198 -2.14 -12.85 -2.74
CA ALA A 198 -3.52 -12.57 -2.35
C ALA A 198 -3.59 -11.54 -1.21
N ILE A 199 -2.75 -11.66 -0.17
CA ILE A 199 -2.72 -10.70 0.93
C ILE A 199 -2.09 -9.37 0.52
N ALA A 200 -1.03 -9.37 -0.28
CA ALA A 200 -0.45 -8.14 -0.85
C ALA A 200 -1.49 -7.37 -1.68
N ARG A 201 -2.29 -8.09 -2.48
CA ARG A 201 -3.43 -7.53 -3.22
C ARG A 201 -4.51 -6.99 -2.28
N ALA A 202 -4.85 -7.73 -1.23
CA ALA A 202 -5.84 -7.36 -0.23
C ALA A 202 -5.42 -6.15 0.61
N LEU A 203 -4.12 -5.93 0.81
CA LEU A 203 -3.57 -4.82 1.59
C LEU A 203 -3.17 -3.60 0.75
N LEU A 204 -3.28 -3.66 -0.58
CA LEU A 204 -2.93 -2.56 -1.48
C LEU A 204 -3.94 -1.41 -1.34
N PRO A 205 -3.55 -0.23 -0.81
CA PRO A 205 -4.47 0.90 -0.76
C PRO A 205 -4.48 1.65 -2.10
N VAL A 206 -5.64 2.18 -2.46
CA VAL A 206 -5.81 3.04 -3.65
C VAL A 206 -5.66 4.54 -3.31
N ASN A 207 -5.71 4.92 -2.04
CA ASN A 207 -5.52 6.27 -1.53
C ASN A 207 -4.30 6.39 -0.59
N ASN A 208 -3.80 7.61 -0.40
CA ASN A 208 -2.79 7.86 0.64
C ASN A 208 -3.42 7.70 2.02
N PHE A 209 -2.76 6.96 2.91
CA PHE A 209 -3.20 6.88 4.30
C PHE A 209 -2.99 8.24 5.00
N LYS A 210 -3.84 8.54 5.97
CA LYS A 210 -3.77 9.73 6.81
C LYS A 210 -3.39 9.37 8.24
N THR A 211 -4.04 8.36 8.78
CA THR A 211 -3.82 7.91 10.16
C THR A 211 -3.89 6.40 10.23
N ILE A 212 -2.98 5.80 11.01
CA ILE A 212 -3.06 4.40 11.42
C ILE A 212 -3.11 4.40 12.95
N THR A 213 -4.09 3.71 13.53
CA THR A 213 -4.23 3.52 14.98
C THR A 213 -4.25 2.05 15.28
N THR A 214 -3.24 1.56 15.99
CA THR A 214 -3.10 0.15 16.36
C THR A 214 -3.49 -0.06 17.82
N ARG A 215 -4.31 -1.10 18.05
CA ARG A 215 -4.79 -1.48 19.37
C ARG A 215 -4.39 -2.90 19.71
N ASN A 216 -4.13 -3.15 20.99
CA ASN A 216 -3.91 -4.49 21.52
C ASN A 216 -5.25 -5.24 21.72
N ALA A 217 -5.18 -6.49 22.18
CA ALA A 217 -6.36 -7.32 22.47
C ALA A 217 -7.28 -6.74 23.57
N ALA A 218 -6.77 -5.87 24.44
CA ALA A 218 -7.55 -5.14 25.44
C ALA A 218 -8.22 -3.86 24.87
N ASN A 219 -8.10 -3.62 23.56
CA ASN A 219 -8.59 -2.45 22.84
C ASN A 219 -7.92 -1.12 23.25
N GLU A 220 -6.76 -1.19 23.89
CA GLU A 220 -5.93 -0.03 24.25
C GLU A 220 -5.09 0.38 23.04
N ILE A 221 -4.94 1.69 22.80
CA ILE A 221 -4.07 2.18 21.73
C ILE A 221 -2.62 1.98 22.16
N VAL A 222 -1.85 1.28 21.34
CA VAL A 222 -0.43 1.00 21.60
C VAL A 222 0.49 1.76 20.64
N PHE A 223 0.01 2.06 19.43
CA PHE A 223 0.81 2.72 18.41
C PHE A 223 -0.08 3.56 17.49
N THR A 224 0.43 4.71 17.05
CA THR A 224 -0.23 5.53 16.02
C THR A 224 0.76 6.06 15.00
N ILE A 225 0.31 6.18 13.75
CA ILE A 225 1.00 6.87 12.67
C ILE A 225 0.08 7.97 12.16
N ASN A 226 0.58 9.19 11.99
CA ASN A 226 -0.13 10.29 11.37
C ASN A 226 0.71 10.85 10.22
N ALA A 227 0.13 10.95 9.04
CA ALA A 227 0.76 11.52 7.86
C ALA A 227 0.04 12.79 7.43
N THR A 228 0.81 13.79 7.04
CA THR A 228 0.32 15.03 6.44
C THR A 228 1.09 15.29 5.16
N TYR A 229 0.38 15.56 4.06
CA TYR A 229 0.98 15.70 2.74
C TYR A 229 0.83 17.12 2.21
N VAL A 230 1.79 17.53 1.38
CA VAL A 230 1.68 18.73 0.53
C VAL A 230 1.66 18.26 -0.91
N TYR A 231 0.61 18.64 -1.63
CA TYR A 231 0.36 18.15 -2.99
C TYR A 231 0.73 19.19 -4.05
N ASP A 232 1.10 18.70 -5.24
CA ASP A 232 1.17 19.53 -6.43
C ASP A 232 -0.20 19.72 -7.10
N SER A 233 -0.22 20.39 -8.27
CA SER A 233 -1.45 20.66 -9.03
C SER A 233 -2.16 19.42 -9.57
N ASP A 234 -1.44 18.29 -9.68
CA ASP A 234 -1.98 17.01 -10.16
C ASP A 234 -2.33 16.07 -9.00
N ASN A 235 -2.36 16.60 -7.77
CA ASN A 235 -2.63 15.87 -6.52
C ASN A 235 -1.60 14.79 -6.18
N TYR A 236 -0.35 14.93 -6.62
CA TYR A 236 0.76 14.08 -6.17
C TYR A 236 1.49 14.71 -4.97
N PRO A 237 1.83 13.95 -3.91
CA PRO A 237 2.62 14.48 -2.81
C PRO A 237 4.00 14.98 -3.24
N THR A 238 4.31 16.23 -2.97
CA THR A 238 5.67 16.79 -3.10
C THR A 238 6.46 16.70 -1.80
N SER A 239 5.75 16.63 -0.67
CA SER A 239 6.33 16.30 0.62
C SER A 239 5.31 15.64 1.55
N ALA A 240 5.80 14.89 2.53
CA ALA A 240 5.01 14.33 3.62
C ALA A 240 5.74 14.53 4.95
N THR A 241 4.98 14.81 6.01
CA THR A 241 5.43 14.70 7.40
C THR A 241 4.70 13.53 8.02
N VAL A 242 5.46 12.54 8.50
CA VAL A 242 4.94 11.35 9.16
C VAL A 242 5.39 11.36 10.61
N THR A 243 4.44 11.37 11.54
CA THR A 243 4.71 11.26 12.97
C THR A 243 4.22 9.90 13.47
N THR A 244 5.12 9.17 14.10
CA THR A 244 4.80 7.92 14.80
C THR A 244 4.80 8.16 16.30
N VAL A 245 3.90 7.49 17.02
CA VAL A 245 3.82 7.55 18.47
C VAL A 245 3.70 6.13 18.99
N ASP A 246 4.76 5.65 19.64
CA ASP A 246 4.73 4.42 20.41
C ASP A 246 4.33 4.76 21.85
N ILE A 247 3.12 4.36 22.21
CA ILE A 247 2.53 4.67 23.52
C ILE A 247 3.12 3.75 24.59
N VAL A 248 3.53 2.54 24.23
CA VAL A 248 4.09 1.55 25.15
C VAL A 248 5.48 1.99 25.60
N ASN A 249 6.30 2.44 24.66
CA ASN A 249 7.67 2.90 24.94
C ASN A 249 7.76 4.41 25.22
N ASN A 250 6.66 5.15 25.05
CA ASN A 250 6.59 6.60 25.16
C ASN A 250 7.62 7.30 24.24
N GLU A 251 7.67 6.83 22.99
CA GLU A 251 8.55 7.33 21.94
C GLU A 251 7.74 8.05 20.87
N THR A 252 8.35 9.06 20.26
CA THR A 252 7.71 9.84 19.18
C THR A 252 8.77 10.25 18.18
N ASP A 253 8.61 9.74 16.96
CA ASP A 253 9.50 10.04 15.84
C ASP A 253 8.75 10.77 14.75
N THR A 254 9.40 11.78 14.17
CA THR A 254 8.84 12.55 13.07
C THR A 254 9.79 12.55 11.88
N PHE A 255 9.29 12.05 10.75
CA PHE A 255 10.00 11.95 9.49
C PHE A 255 9.45 12.98 8.50
N ASN A 256 10.34 13.75 7.90
CA ASN A 256 9.99 14.64 6.80
C ASN A 256 10.54 14.08 5.51
N THR A 257 9.65 13.85 4.55
CA THR A 257 10.00 13.26 3.26
C THR A 257 9.66 14.22 2.14
N THR A 258 10.56 14.38 1.18
CA THR A 258 10.32 15.14 -0.05
C THR A 258 10.39 14.21 -1.25
N PHE A 259 9.50 14.42 -2.21
CA PHE A 259 9.39 13.61 -3.41
C PHE A 259 9.69 14.47 -4.64
N THR A 260 10.44 13.89 -5.58
CA THR A 260 10.53 14.44 -6.94
C THR A 260 10.01 13.41 -7.92
N TYR A 261 9.48 13.89 -9.04
CA TYR A 261 8.90 13.05 -10.07
C TYR A 261 9.71 13.12 -11.36
N LYS A 262 9.65 12.05 -12.14
CA LYS A 262 10.16 12.03 -13.50
C LYS A 262 9.24 12.89 -14.37
N ASN A 263 9.84 13.85 -15.08
CA ASN A 263 9.18 14.63 -16.12
C ASN A 263 9.07 13.83 -17.42
#